data_AF-A0A9Q8Z968-F1
#
_entry.id   AF-A0A9Q8Z968-F1
#
_cell.length_a   1.000
_cell.length_b   1.000
_cell.length_c   1.000
_cell.angle_alpha   90.00
_cell.angle_beta   90.00
_cell.angle_gamma   90.00
#
_symmetry.space_group_name_H-M   'P 1'
#
loop_
_entity.id
_entity.type
_entity.pdbx_description
1 polymer ?
#
loop_
_entity_poly.entity_id
_entity_poly.type
_entity_poly.pdbx_seq_one_letter_code
_entity_poly.pdbx_strand_id
1 'polypeptide(L)'
;MSASLSEKTSSNMSSSATSRLRQLQGQLEAILAKLKTEPGSITAEEAQLLSESVTAKDERAVRIITAVEYLAIANKDLYAAVDGSYDEVTPEVIRTAQGIVSKMQKVVGHTNATHPEVEAELQEEIAEIQPKIARGTVSKTEANHLHSLEARAHGHPEKGGITVAAQSVVAKRERKLSLSGDSQATLNPSSGRSHSNIQSFMSPEQQSQYDRQNNLLGAKDVVVPKIEDGTVTKVEADYLHSLESRAHGSTIKGGVAATAQSTAVRRGSNASHQRSRAGSKRSLSPQEQSHHDKEENLRQAEIAIQSKVEDGTVTAAEAHKLQSREMRAHGHVEKGGLSATAQSIVSKRNQEACTDVSNSNISQDADSGHHKEKAQIEGNLGDGATAEQEAC
;
A
#
# COMPACT_ATOMS: atom_id res chain seq x y z
N MET A 1 47.82 18.13 60.12
CA MET A 1 47.35 16.85 59.56
C MET A 1 46.00 17.07 58.89
N SER A 2 46.00 17.17 57.56
CA SER A 2 44.83 17.04 56.69
C SER A 2 45.28 17.30 55.24
N ALA A 3 44.64 16.59 54.31
CA ALA A 3 44.77 16.64 52.85
C ALA A 3 45.78 15.68 52.21
N SER A 4 45.28 14.68 51.46
CA SER A 4 45.73 14.29 50.11
C SER A 4 45.26 12.89 49.68
N LEU A 5 43.96 12.66 49.46
CA LEU A 5 43.48 11.43 48.78
C LEU A 5 42.13 11.66 48.08
N SER A 6 42.10 12.10 46.81
CA SER A 6 40.96 11.84 45.89
C SER A 6 41.20 12.38 44.47
N GLU A 7 42.03 11.72 43.64
CA GLU A 7 42.21 12.16 42.25
C GLU A 7 42.66 11.07 41.24
N LYS A 8 42.29 9.79 41.44
CA LYS A 8 42.84 8.68 40.62
C LYS A 8 41.84 7.78 39.86
N THR A 9 40.58 8.18 39.68
CA THR A 9 39.59 7.32 39.02
C THR A 9 39.08 7.80 37.66
N SER A 10 39.45 8.99 37.18
CA SER A 10 38.88 9.55 35.94
C SER A 10 39.59 9.12 34.64
N SER A 11 40.84 8.64 34.68
CA SER A 11 41.62 8.37 33.46
C SER A 11 41.33 7.03 32.77
N ASN A 12 40.71 6.07 33.44
CA ASN A 12 40.53 4.71 32.88
C ASN A 12 39.26 4.54 32.03
N MET A 13 38.28 5.45 32.11
CA MET A 13 37.05 5.36 31.30
C MET A 13 37.22 5.92 29.88
N SER A 14 38.18 6.83 29.67
CA SER A 14 38.39 7.51 28.38
C SER A 14 39.07 6.63 27.33
N SER A 15 39.95 5.71 27.75
CA SER A 15 40.67 4.80 26.84
C SER A 15 39.78 3.71 26.23
N SER A 16 38.79 3.22 26.99
CA SER A 16 37.83 2.22 26.50
C SER A 16 36.89 2.79 25.43
N ALA A 17 36.37 4.01 25.63
CA ALA A 17 35.46 4.65 24.69
C ALA A 17 36.12 4.93 23.32
N THR A 18 37.38 5.36 23.33
CA THR A 18 38.13 5.64 22.08
C THR A 18 38.49 4.37 21.32
N SER A 19 38.79 3.27 22.02
CA SER A 19 39.02 1.96 21.39
C SER A 19 37.77 1.44 20.68
N ARG A 20 36.60 1.52 21.33
CA ARG A 20 35.32 1.09 20.75
C ARG A 20 34.95 1.88 19.50
N LEU A 21 35.19 3.19 19.50
CA LEU A 21 34.91 4.05 18.34
C LEU A 21 35.77 3.69 17.12
N ARG A 22 37.08 3.42 17.31
CA ARG A 22 37.95 2.98 16.20
C ARG A 22 37.53 1.62 15.66
N GLN A 23 37.13 0.70 16.53
CA GLN A 23 36.62 -0.61 16.12
C GLN A 23 35.36 -0.47 15.26
N LEU A 24 34.42 0.38 15.69
CA LEU A 24 33.19 0.66 14.94
C LEU A 24 33.50 1.29 13.57
N GLN A 25 34.43 2.26 13.53
CA GLN A 25 34.83 2.88 12.28
C GLN A 25 35.45 1.86 11.32
N GLY A 26 36.33 0.98 11.80
CA GLY A 26 36.91 -0.09 10.99
C GLY A 26 35.86 -1.08 10.48
N GLN A 27 34.89 -1.45 11.32
CA GLN A 27 33.77 -2.31 10.91
C GLN A 27 32.88 -1.63 9.85
N LEU A 28 32.56 -0.36 10.04
CA LEU A 28 31.76 0.41 9.08
C LEU A 28 32.48 0.55 7.74
N GLU A 29 33.78 0.86 7.74
CA GLU A 29 34.59 0.95 6.52
C GLU A 29 34.66 -0.40 5.79
N ALA A 30 34.80 -1.51 6.53
CA ALA A 30 34.80 -2.85 5.95
C ALA A 30 33.45 -3.20 5.30
N ILE A 31 32.32 -2.90 5.97
CA ILE A 31 30.98 -3.13 5.41
C ILE A 31 30.72 -2.23 4.20
N LEU A 32 31.15 -0.96 4.24
CA LEU A 32 31.05 -0.05 3.10
C LEU A 32 31.90 -0.51 1.91
N ALA A 33 33.07 -1.10 2.15
CA ALA A 33 33.88 -1.71 1.10
C ALA A 33 33.17 -2.91 0.48
N LYS A 34 32.61 -3.82 1.30
CA LYS A 34 31.81 -4.97 0.83
C LYS A 34 30.58 -4.54 0.04
N LEU A 35 29.85 -3.52 0.50
CA LEU A 35 28.72 -2.94 -0.22
C LEU A 35 29.10 -2.45 -1.63
N LYS A 36 30.33 -1.96 -1.80
CA LYS A 36 30.83 -1.47 -3.10
C LYS A 36 31.27 -2.59 -4.03
N THR A 37 31.93 -3.62 -3.51
CA THR A 37 32.52 -4.69 -4.33
C THR A 37 31.55 -5.84 -4.55
N GLU A 38 30.95 -6.35 -3.47
CA GLU A 38 30.16 -7.58 -3.45
C GLU A 38 29.05 -7.48 -2.39
N PRO A 39 27.94 -6.77 -2.67
CA PRO A 39 26.87 -6.53 -1.69
C PRO A 39 26.19 -7.81 -1.19
N GLY A 40 26.26 -8.90 -1.95
CA GLY A 40 25.78 -10.23 -1.55
C GLY A 40 26.61 -10.91 -0.46
N SER A 41 27.84 -10.43 -0.21
CA SER A 41 28.75 -10.99 0.80
C SER A 41 28.47 -10.53 2.24
N ILE A 42 27.50 -9.63 2.43
CA ILE A 42 27.14 -9.07 3.73
C ILE A 42 26.22 -10.04 4.44
N THR A 43 26.67 -10.52 5.59
CA THR A 43 25.94 -11.48 6.41
C THR A 43 24.98 -10.79 7.38
N ALA A 44 23.96 -11.50 7.85
CA ALA A 44 23.01 -10.96 8.83
C ALA A 44 23.70 -10.64 10.16
N GLU A 45 24.70 -11.44 10.52
CA GLU A 45 25.54 -11.27 11.71
C GLU A 45 26.34 -9.97 11.65
N GLU A 46 26.89 -9.61 10.49
CA GLU A 46 27.59 -8.34 10.30
C GLU A 46 26.67 -7.13 10.44
N ALA A 47 25.43 -7.23 9.94
CA ALA A 47 24.43 -6.19 10.10
C ALA A 47 24.02 -6.00 11.58
N GLN A 48 23.81 -7.11 12.30
CA GLN A 48 23.49 -7.11 13.72
C GLN A 48 24.63 -6.55 14.58
N LEU A 49 25.88 -6.94 14.30
CA LEU A 49 27.05 -6.39 15.00
C LEU A 49 27.17 -4.87 14.80
N LEU A 50 26.83 -4.37 13.61
CA LEU A 50 26.80 -2.94 13.34
C LEU A 50 25.72 -2.22 14.17
N SER A 51 24.53 -2.81 14.29
CA SER A 51 23.42 -2.22 15.06
C SER A 51 23.68 -2.19 16.56
N GLU A 52 24.32 -3.22 17.12
CA GLU A 52 24.74 -3.26 18.54
C GLU A 52 25.83 -2.24 18.88
N SER A 53 26.61 -1.82 17.88
CA SER A 53 27.74 -0.90 18.07
C SER A 53 27.33 0.58 18.12
N VAL A 54 26.21 0.95 17.48
CA VAL A 54 25.78 2.35 17.35
C VAL A 54 24.81 2.75 18.46
N THR A 55 25.17 3.81 19.18
CA THR A 55 24.25 4.46 20.11
C THR A 55 23.17 5.21 19.33
N ALA A 56 21.89 5.07 19.73
CA ALA A 56 20.70 5.62 19.08
C ALA A 56 20.61 7.16 18.90
N LYS A 57 21.69 7.91 19.14
CA LYS A 57 21.73 9.37 19.03
C LYS A 57 22.03 9.88 17.62
N ASP A 58 22.62 9.07 16.74
CA ASP A 58 22.92 9.46 15.35
C ASP A 58 21.87 8.91 14.39
N GLU A 59 20.90 9.75 14.01
CA GLU A 59 19.84 9.38 13.06
C GLU A 59 20.35 8.94 11.69
N ARG A 60 21.53 9.43 11.26
CA ARG A 60 22.11 9.04 9.97
C ARG A 60 22.69 7.63 10.08
N ALA A 61 23.43 7.36 11.14
CA ALA A 61 23.97 6.02 11.40
C ALA A 61 22.85 4.98 11.54
N VAL A 62 21.77 5.30 12.27
CA VAL A 62 20.59 4.44 12.41
C VAL A 62 19.97 4.14 11.04
N ARG A 63 19.79 5.15 10.17
CA ARG A 63 19.25 4.96 8.82
C ARG A 63 20.12 4.03 7.96
N ILE A 64 21.44 4.17 8.04
CA ILE A 64 22.40 3.32 7.31
C ILE A 64 22.32 1.89 7.82
N ILE A 65 22.32 1.69 9.14
CA ILE A 65 22.22 0.36 9.77
C ILE A 65 20.94 -0.35 9.36
N THR A 66 19.79 0.32 9.49
CA THR A 66 18.50 -0.27 9.13
C THR A 66 18.49 -0.68 7.65
N ALA A 67 19.08 0.13 6.75
CA ALA A 67 19.18 -0.22 5.34
C ALA A 67 20.07 -1.47 5.10
N VAL A 68 21.16 -1.63 5.86
CA VAL A 68 22.03 -2.80 5.79
C VAL A 68 21.32 -4.05 6.32
N GLU A 69 20.57 -3.95 7.42
CA GLU A 69 19.75 -5.06 7.95
C GLU A 69 18.69 -5.51 6.95
N TYR A 70 17.94 -4.57 6.34
CA TYR A 70 16.97 -4.90 5.29
C TYR A 70 17.61 -5.59 4.09
N LEU A 71 18.83 -5.19 3.71
CA LEU A 71 19.57 -5.83 2.62
C LEU A 71 19.95 -7.27 2.96
N ALA A 72 20.50 -7.50 4.15
CA ALA A 72 20.92 -8.82 4.57
C ALA A 72 19.74 -9.81 4.59
N ILE A 73 18.58 -9.37 5.09
CA ILE A 73 17.34 -10.17 5.06
C ILE A 73 16.91 -10.46 3.62
N ALA A 74 16.86 -9.44 2.77
CA ALA A 74 16.44 -9.61 1.38
C ALA A 74 17.37 -10.50 0.56
N ASN A 75 18.69 -10.39 0.78
CA ASN A 75 19.66 -11.27 0.14
C ASN A 75 19.45 -12.72 0.56
N LYS A 76 19.22 -12.97 1.85
CA LYS A 76 18.93 -14.31 2.35
C LYS A 76 17.66 -14.89 1.71
N ASP A 77 16.60 -14.11 1.61
CA ASP A 77 15.35 -14.53 0.97
C ASP A 77 15.55 -14.80 -0.53
N LEU A 78 16.36 -13.97 -1.21
CA LEU A 78 16.71 -14.18 -2.61
C LEU A 78 17.54 -15.44 -2.82
N TYR A 79 18.57 -15.68 -2.01
CA TYR A 79 19.37 -16.90 -2.09
C TYR A 79 18.53 -18.15 -1.79
N ALA A 80 17.67 -18.10 -0.77
CA ALA A 80 16.76 -19.20 -0.46
C ALA A 80 15.78 -19.50 -1.61
N ALA A 81 15.27 -18.47 -2.29
CA ALA A 81 14.40 -18.62 -3.46
C ALA A 81 15.16 -19.19 -4.67
N VAL A 82 16.39 -18.73 -4.92
CA VAL A 82 17.22 -19.19 -6.04
C VAL A 82 17.71 -20.63 -5.84
N ASP A 83 18.11 -21.00 -4.63
CA ASP A 83 18.61 -22.35 -4.33
C ASP A 83 17.49 -23.39 -4.21
N GLY A 84 16.27 -22.99 -3.84
CA GLY A 84 15.13 -23.88 -3.65
C GLY A 84 14.51 -24.39 -4.96
N SER A 85 14.49 -23.56 -6.01
CA SER A 85 13.99 -23.90 -7.34
C SER A 85 14.18 -22.70 -8.28
N TYR A 86 14.95 -22.87 -9.36
CA TYR A 86 15.09 -21.80 -10.37
C TYR A 86 13.75 -21.48 -11.07
N ASP A 87 12.80 -22.41 -11.06
CA ASP A 87 11.45 -22.25 -11.61
C ASP A 87 10.53 -21.39 -10.72
N GLU A 88 10.92 -21.12 -9.47
CA GLU A 88 10.18 -20.25 -8.54
C GLU A 88 10.60 -18.77 -8.60
N VAL A 89 11.56 -18.42 -9.47
CA VAL A 89 11.93 -17.01 -9.72
C VAL A 89 10.82 -16.32 -10.53
N THR A 90 9.77 -15.94 -9.81
CA THR A 90 8.63 -15.21 -10.37
C THR A 90 9.00 -13.75 -10.67
N PRO A 91 8.30 -13.09 -11.62
CA PRO A 91 8.48 -11.66 -11.90
C PRO A 91 8.33 -10.76 -10.66
N GLU A 92 7.55 -11.20 -9.68
CA GLU A 92 7.34 -10.55 -8.39
C GLU A 92 8.63 -10.49 -7.55
N VAL A 93 9.41 -11.58 -7.53
CA VAL A 93 10.72 -11.65 -6.84
C VAL A 93 11.72 -10.71 -7.51
N ILE A 94 11.77 -10.70 -8.86
CA ILE A 94 12.64 -9.80 -9.63
C ILE A 94 12.25 -8.33 -9.38
N ARG A 95 10.96 -8.00 -9.40
CA ARG A 95 10.47 -6.64 -9.13
C ARG A 95 10.78 -6.19 -7.69
N THR A 96 10.69 -7.11 -6.74
CA THR A 96 11.04 -6.84 -5.34
C THR A 96 12.53 -6.56 -5.19
N ALA A 97 13.39 -7.39 -5.80
CA ALA A 97 14.83 -7.18 -5.82
C ALA A 97 15.21 -5.82 -6.45
N GLN A 98 14.63 -5.48 -7.61
CA GLN A 98 14.85 -4.19 -8.26
C GLN A 98 14.40 -3.00 -7.39
N GLY A 99 13.28 -3.14 -6.68
CA GLY A 99 12.78 -2.13 -5.74
C GLY A 99 13.73 -1.91 -4.56
N ILE A 100 14.35 -2.98 -4.05
CA ILE A 100 15.34 -2.91 -2.96
C ILE A 100 16.62 -2.24 -3.45
N VAL A 101 17.17 -2.65 -4.60
CA VAL A 101 18.34 -2.01 -5.22
C VAL A 101 18.08 -0.51 -5.44
N SER A 102 16.90 -0.13 -5.94
CA SER A 102 16.53 1.28 -6.13
C SER A 102 16.49 2.07 -4.82
N LYS A 103 15.94 1.47 -3.74
CA LYS A 103 15.94 2.12 -2.41
C LYS A 103 17.35 2.24 -1.86
N MET A 104 18.19 1.24 -2.04
CA MET A 104 19.60 1.29 -1.63
C MET A 104 20.36 2.38 -2.37
N GLN A 105 20.23 2.46 -3.70
CA GLN A 105 20.88 3.51 -4.49
C GLN A 105 20.48 4.92 -3.99
N LYS A 106 19.22 5.10 -3.59
CA LYS A 106 18.74 6.34 -2.96
C LYS A 106 19.37 6.59 -1.58
N VAL A 107 19.45 5.56 -0.73
CA VAL A 107 20.00 5.67 0.64
C VAL A 107 21.52 5.92 0.63
N VAL A 108 22.24 5.26 -0.28
CA VAL A 108 23.70 5.39 -0.45
C VAL A 108 24.06 6.68 -1.22
N GLY A 109 23.08 7.48 -1.64
CA GLY A 109 23.29 8.73 -2.35
C GLY A 109 23.84 8.58 -3.77
N HIS A 110 23.83 7.37 -4.33
CA HIS A 110 24.32 7.09 -5.69
C HIS A 110 23.35 7.54 -6.79
N THR A 111 22.11 7.91 -6.47
CA THR A 111 21.21 8.55 -7.45
C THR A 111 21.38 10.06 -7.54
N ASN A 112 22.17 10.66 -6.65
CA ASN A 112 22.42 12.11 -6.59
C ASN A 112 23.91 12.39 -6.50
N ALA A 113 24.77 11.56 -7.11
CA ALA A 113 26.12 12.02 -7.39
C ALA A 113 25.95 13.22 -8.31
N THR A 114 26.09 14.43 -7.76
CA THR A 114 26.05 15.69 -8.49
C THR A 114 26.96 15.50 -9.68
N HIS A 115 26.40 15.37 -10.88
CA HIS A 115 27.18 15.26 -12.09
C HIS A 115 27.76 16.66 -12.30
N PRO A 116 29.04 16.92 -11.93
CA PRO A 116 29.56 18.28 -11.91
C PRO A 116 29.54 18.90 -13.31
N GLU A 117 29.60 18.06 -14.34
CA GLU A 117 29.47 18.44 -15.74
C GLU A 117 28.05 18.97 -16.07
N VAL A 118 27.00 18.27 -15.61
CA VAL A 118 25.60 18.67 -15.85
C VAL A 118 25.23 19.89 -15.01
N GLU A 119 25.82 20.05 -13.82
CA GLU A 119 25.62 21.23 -12.99
C GLU A 119 26.16 22.49 -13.65
N ALA A 120 27.34 22.41 -14.28
CA ALA A 120 27.91 23.55 -15.01
C ALA A 120 27.01 23.97 -16.18
N GLU A 121 26.50 23.01 -16.97
CA GLU A 121 25.51 23.27 -18.03
C GLU A 121 24.22 23.90 -17.47
N LEU A 122 23.73 23.40 -16.34
CA LEU A 122 22.53 23.94 -15.69
C LEU A 122 22.72 25.39 -15.26
N GLN A 123 23.86 25.73 -14.65
CA GLN A 123 24.16 27.10 -14.20
C GLN A 123 24.29 28.07 -15.39
N GLU A 124 24.90 27.63 -16.50
CA GLU A 124 24.98 28.42 -17.74
C GLU A 124 23.59 28.70 -18.32
N GLU A 125 22.76 27.67 -18.44
CA GLU A 125 21.38 27.80 -18.95
C GLU A 125 20.52 28.67 -18.03
N ILE A 126 20.69 28.55 -16.71
CA ILE A 126 20.04 29.42 -15.71
C ILE A 126 20.42 30.89 -15.97
N ALA A 127 21.70 31.18 -16.16
CA ALA A 127 22.18 32.54 -16.40
C ALA A 127 21.62 33.13 -17.70
N GLU A 128 21.43 32.29 -18.74
CA GLU A 128 20.81 32.71 -20.01
C GLU A 128 19.30 32.95 -19.88
N ILE A 129 18.59 32.05 -19.18
CA ILE A 129 17.11 32.08 -19.08
C ILE A 129 16.62 33.13 -18.07
N GLN A 130 17.36 33.39 -16.99
CA GLN A 130 16.95 34.32 -15.94
C GLN A 130 16.53 35.73 -16.46
N PRO A 131 17.31 36.41 -17.33
CA PRO A 131 16.86 37.68 -17.91
C PRO A 131 15.65 37.52 -18.86
N LYS A 132 15.48 36.38 -19.53
CA LYS A 132 14.31 36.09 -20.38
C LYS A 132 13.04 35.90 -19.55
N ILE A 133 13.14 35.28 -18.36
CA ILE A 133 12.03 35.17 -17.40
C ILE A 133 11.56 36.56 -16.97
N ALA A 134 12.48 37.44 -16.57
CA ALA A 134 12.15 38.80 -16.13
C ALA A 134 11.44 39.61 -17.23
N ARG A 135 11.81 39.40 -18.50
CA ARG A 135 11.17 40.04 -19.66
C ARG A 135 9.87 39.35 -20.10
N GLY A 136 9.60 38.14 -19.62
CA GLY A 136 8.45 37.33 -20.04
C GLY A 136 8.59 36.74 -21.46
N THR A 137 9.82 36.61 -21.97
CA THR A 137 10.09 36.21 -23.37
C THR A 137 10.51 34.75 -23.53
N VAL A 138 10.56 33.98 -22.44
CA VAL A 138 10.97 32.56 -22.45
C VAL A 138 10.13 31.76 -23.45
N SER A 139 10.80 30.93 -24.24
CA SER A 139 10.19 29.98 -25.17
C SER A 139 9.90 28.64 -24.49
N LYS A 140 8.95 27.88 -25.07
CA LYS A 140 8.57 26.56 -24.55
C LYS A 140 9.73 25.56 -24.58
N THR A 141 10.57 25.63 -25.61
CA THR A 141 11.74 24.76 -25.76
C THR A 141 12.79 25.05 -24.69
N GLU A 142 13.09 26.32 -24.40
CA GLU A 142 14.01 26.71 -23.32
C GLU A 142 13.50 26.24 -21.95
N ALA A 143 12.21 26.44 -21.65
CA ALA A 143 11.64 25.98 -20.37
C ALA A 143 11.69 24.45 -20.20
N ASN A 144 11.47 23.70 -21.29
CA ASN A 144 11.58 22.24 -21.28
C ASN A 144 13.02 21.75 -21.21
N HIS A 145 13.95 22.45 -21.86
CA HIS A 145 15.38 22.15 -21.82
C HIS A 145 15.92 22.32 -20.40
N LEU A 146 15.62 23.46 -19.78
CA LEU A 146 16.00 23.76 -18.39
C LEU A 146 15.41 22.72 -17.41
N HIS A 147 14.16 22.32 -17.60
CA HIS A 147 13.54 21.25 -16.80
C HIS A 147 14.26 19.90 -16.93
N SER A 148 14.69 19.57 -18.14
CA SER A 148 15.44 18.33 -18.40
C SER A 148 16.84 18.39 -17.77
N LEU A 149 17.52 19.53 -17.85
CA LEU A 149 18.81 19.77 -17.21
C LEU A 149 18.71 19.64 -15.69
N GLU A 150 17.74 20.30 -15.07
CA GLU A 150 17.53 20.26 -13.62
C GLU A 150 17.11 18.87 -13.14
N ALA A 151 16.27 18.16 -13.90
CA ALA A 151 15.91 16.78 -13.58
C ALA A 151 17.11 15.83 -13.67
N ARG A 152 18.07 16.06 -14.57
CA ARG A 152 19.31 15.27 -14.63
C ARG A 152 20.28 15.65 -13.50
N ALA A 153 20.41 16.93 -13.17
CA ALA A 153 21.34 17.42 -12.15
C ALA A 153 20.88 17.08 -10.72
N HIS A 154 19.57 17.22 -10.44
CA HIS A 154 19.02 17.14 -9.09
C HIS A 154 17.96 16.04 -8.92
N GLY A 155 17.57 15.34 -10.00
CA GLY A 155 16.52 14.34 -9.98
C GLY A 155 15.10 14.91 -9.97
N HIS A 156 14.91 16.16 -9.52
CA HIS A 156 13.61 16.83 -9.47
C HIS A 156 13.79 18.35 -9.51
N PRO A 157 12.94 19.11 -10.23
CA PRO A 157 12.95 20.56 -10.15
C PRO A 157 12.64 21.07 -8.74
N GLU A 158 13.35 22.12 -8.32
CA GLU A 158 13.11 22.79 -7.06
C GLU A 158 11.74 23.50 -7.08
N LYS A 159 10.97 23.34 -6.00
CA LYS A 159 9.68 24.02 -5.86
C LYS A 159 9.90 25.53 -5.74
N GLY A 160 9.51 26.27 -6.79
CA GLY A 160 9.73 27.71 -6.86
C GLY A 160 11.07 28.12 -7.48
N GLY A 161 11.85 27.14 -7.98
CA GLY A 161 13.08 27.39 -8.71
C GLY A 161 12.86 28.05 -10.07
N ILE A 162 13.97 28.36 -10.74
CA ILE A 162 14.02 29.11 -12.00
C ILE A 162 13.27 28.37 -13.11
N THR A 163 13.34 27.04 -13.15
CA THR A 163 12.57 26.20 -14.07
C THR A 163 11.06 26.38 -13.93
N VAL A 164 10.54 26.40 -12.70
CA VAL A 164 9.11 26.60 -12.45
C VAL A 164 8.70 28.00 -12.87
N ALA A 165 9.55 29.00 -12.63
CA ALA A 165 9.32 30.37 -13.10
C ALA A 165 9.30 30.46 -14.64
N ALA A 166 10.23 29.79 -15.32
CA ALA A 166 10.27 29.69 -16.79
C ALA A 166 8.99 29.07 -17.35
N GLN A 167 8.56 27.92 -16.80
CA GLN A 167 7.31 27.26 -17.20
C GLN A 167 6.08 28.15 -16.96
N SER A 168 6.05 28.88 -15.84
CA SER A 168 4.96 29.83 -15.54
C SER A 168 4.89 30.97 -16.56
N VAL A 169 6.03 31.51 -16.97
CA VAL A 169 6.11 32.56 -18.01
C VAL A 169 5.58 32.04 -19.35
N VAL A 170 6.01 30.84 -19.76
CA VAL A 170 5.54 30.21 -21.00
C VAL A 170 4.03 30.00 -20.95
N ALA A 171 3.50 29.44 -19.86
CA ALA A 171 2.06 29.23 -19.70
C ALA A 171 1.26 30.55 -19.73
N LYS A 172 1.77 31.61 -19.09
CA LYS A 172 1.15 32.95 -19.15
C LYS A 172 1.15 33.51 -20.57
N ARG A 173 2.24 33.33 -21.32
CA ARG A 173 2.34 33.79 -22.71
C ARG A 173 1.40 33.02 -23.63
N GLU A 174 1.34 31.69 -23.51
CA GLU A 174 0.41 30.86 -24.27
C GLU A 174 -1.04 31.31 -24.03
N ARG A 175 -1.43 31.59 -22.77
CA ARG A 175 -2.75 32.14 -22.45
C ARG A 175 -3.02 33.50 -23.12
N LYS A 176 -2.04 34.42 -23.12
CA LYS A 176 -2.21 35.74 -23.77
C LYS A 176 -2.34 35.62 -25.28
N LEU A 177 -1.60 34.71 -25.91
CA LEU A 177 -1.70 34.45 -27.35
C LEU A 177 -3.07 33.87 -27.71
N SER A 178 -3.62 32.98 -26.88
CA SER A 178 -4.97 32.47 -27.07
C SER A 178 -6.05 33.55 -26.97
N LEU A 179 -5.85 34.59 -26.15
CA LEU A 179 -6.83 35.67 -25.97
C LEU A 179 -6.74 36.77 -27.05
N SER A 180 -5.59 36.93 -27.70
CA SER A 180 -5.38 37.99 -28.70
C SER A 180 -5.87 37.62 -30.11
N GLY A 181 -6.37 36.39 -30.32
CA GLY A 181 -6.80 35.89 -31.62
C GLY A 181 -8.19 36.32 -32.09
N ASP A 182 -9.05 36.85 -31.20
CA ASP A 182 -10.49 36.97 -31.48
C ASP A 182 -10.98 38.39 -31.86
N SER A 183 -10.09 39.36 -32.12
CA SER A 183 -10.50 40.77 -32.30
C SER A 183 -10.71 41.23 -33.75
N GLN A 184 -10.83 40.34 -34.73
CA GLN A 184 -11.10 40.75 -36.12
C GLN A 184 -12.10 39.84 -36.87
N ALA A 185 -13.22 39.47 -36.24
CA ALA A 185 -14.37 38.92 -36.94
C ALA A 185 -15.62 39.77 -36.68
N THR A 186 -16.01 40.50 -37.72
CA THR A 186 -17.15 41.40 -37.83
C THR A 186 -18.49 40.69 -37.60
N LEU A 187 -19.30 41.26 -36.69
CA LEU A 187 -20.76 41.35 -36.66
C LEU A 187 -21.56 40.22 -37.35
N ASN A 188 -22.01 39.23 -36.58
CA ASN A 188 -23.28 38.53 -36.88
C ASN A 188 -23.85 37.88 -35.60
N PRO A 189 -24.96 38.39 -35.02
CA PRO A 189 -25.57 37.83 -33.82
C PRO A 189 -26.78 36.96 -34.17
N SER A 190 -26.59 35.75 -34.70
CA SER A 190 -27.68 34.76 -34.80
C SER A 190 -27.20 33.36 -35.20
N SER A 191 -26.62 32.62 -34.26
CA SER A 191 -26.79 31.16 -34.20
C SER A 191 -26.09 30.61 -32.97
N GLY A 192 -26.86 30.00 -32.07
CA GLY A 192 -26.31 29.08 -31.09
C GLY A 192 -25.59 27.95 -31.82
N ARG A 193 -24.26 27.93 -31.75
CA ARG A 193 -23.44 26.84 -32.28
C ARG A 193 -22.11 26.80 -31.53
N SER A 194 -21.97 25.76 -30.73
CA SER A 194 -20.76 25.02 -30.43
C SER A 194 -19.50 25.84 -30.13
N HIS A 195 -19.27 26.08 -28.83
CA HIS A 195 -17.95 26.30 -28.24
C HIS A 195 -17.05 25.06 -28.42
N SER A 196 -16.74 24.73 -29.66
CA SER A 196 -15.70 23.78 -29.99
C SER A 196 -14.53 24.53 -30.59
N ASN A 197 -13.34 24.18 -30.09
CA ASN A 197 -12.11 24.13 -30.88
C ASN A 197 -11.08 25.24 -30.65
N ILE A 198 -10.68 25.44 -29.38
CA ILE A 198 -9.26 25.68 -29.05
C ILE A 198 -8.94 24.86 -27.79
N GLN A 199 -9.29 23.58 -27.81
CA GLN A 199 -8.96 22.65 -26.73
C GLN A 199 -7.83 21.77 -27.22
N SER A 200 -6.65 22.07 -26.71
CA SER A 200 -5.58 21.14 -26.35
C SER A 200 -5.28 19.98 -27.31
N PHE A 201 -4.03 19.90 -27.73
CA PHE A 201 -3.35 18.68 -28.22
C PHE A 201 -3.33 17.51 -27.20
N MET A 202 -4.19 17.52 -26.18
CA MET A 202 -4.33 16.43 -25.23
C MET A 202 -5.31 15.41 -25.78
N SER A 203 -4.96 14.13 -25.69
CA SER A 203 -5.90 13.08 -26.08
C SER A 203 -7.18 13.18 -25.21
N PRO A 204 -8.34 12.72 -25.69
CA PRO A 204 -9.57 12.69 -24.90
C PRO A 204 -9.38 12.05 -23.51
N GLU A 205 -8.52 11.04 -23.40
CA GLU A 205 -8.15 10.38 -22.15
C GLU A 205 -7.36 11.31 -21.23
N GLN A 206 -6.39 12.06 -21.78
CA GLN A 206 -5.61 13.03 -21.02
C GLN A 206 -6.47 14.19 -20.53
N GLN A 207 -7.39 14.69 -21.36
CA GLN A 207 -8.34 15.71 -20.96
C GLN A 207 -9.25 15.20 -19.83
N SER A 208 -9.78 13.99 -19.96
CA SER A 208 -10.58 13.35 -18.92
C SER A 208 -9.81 13.18 -17.60
N GLN A 209 -8.52 12.82 -17.66
CA GLN A 209 -7.70 12.73 -16.45
C GLN A 209 -7.47 14.10 -15.81
N TYR A 210 -7.17 15.12 -16.62
CA TYR A 210 -6.97 16.49 -16.15
C TYR A 210 -8.22 17.04 -15.47
N ASP A 211 -9.40 16.85 -16.08
CA ASP A 211 -10.67 17.28 -15.51
C ASP A 211 -10.97 16.55 -14.19
N ARG A 212 -10.67 15.25 -14.10
CA ARG A 212 -10.80 14.47 -12.86
C ARG A 212 -9.89 15.00 -11.74
N GLN A 213 -8.64 15.35 -12.06
CA GLN A 213 -7.71 15.91 -11.09
C GLN A 213 -8.13 17.31 -10.61
N ASN A 214 -8.58 18.18 -11.51
CA ASN A 214 -9.05 19.51 -11.14
C ASN A 214 -10.32 19.48 -10.30
N ASN A 215 -11.27 18.60 -10.62
CA ASN A 215 -12.46 18.41 -9.79
C ASN A 215 -12.09 17.94 -8.38
N LEU A 216 -11.10 17.05 -8.25
CA LEU A 216 -10.59 16.61 -6.95
C LEU A 216 -9.92 17.75 -6.18
N LEU A 217 -9.09 18.57 -6.84
CA LEU A 217 -8.44 19.72 -6.22
C LEU A 217 -9.46 20.76 -5.72
N GLY A 218 -10.43 21.13 -6.56
CA GLY A 218 -11.48 22.07 -6.16
C GLY A 218 -12.32 21.56 -4.98
N ALA A 219 -12.61 20.25 -4.94
CA ALA A 219 -13.29 19.66 -3.80
C ALA A 219 -12.42 19.62 -2.54
N LYS A 220 -11.10 19.37 -2.67
CA LYS A 220 -10.15 19.42 -1.55
C LYS A 220 -10.13 20.81 -0.92
N ASP A 221 -10.06 21.88 -1.72
CA ASP A 221 -10.01 23.26 -1.21
C ASP A 221 -11.25 23.63 -0.36
N VAL A 222 -12.41 23.04 -0.68
CA VAL A 222 -13.65 23.26 0.08
C VAL A 222 -13.71 22.41 1.35
N VAL A 223 -13.16 21.19 1.33
CA VAL A 223 -13.30 20.21 2.42
C VAL A 223 -12.17 20.30 3.45
N VAL A 224 -10.94 20.62 3.05
CA VAL A 224 -9.78 20.75 3.96
C VAL A 224 -10.05 21.66 5.17
N PRO A 225 -10.53 22.92 5.01
CA PRO A 225 -10.82 23.76 6.18
C PRO A 225 -11.91 23.15 7.08
N LYS A 226 -12.89 22.46 6.51
CA LYS A 226 -13.94 21.76 7.29
C LYS A 226 -13.39 20.56 8.05
N ILE A 227 -12.35 19.90 7.56
CA ILE A 227 -11.65 18.82 8.28
C ILE A 227 -10.98 19.38 9.53
N GLU A 228 -10.27 20.51 9.40
CA GLU A 228 -9.60 21.20 10.50
C GLU A 228 -10.61 21.66 11.55
N ASP A 229 -11.73 22.21 11.11
CA ASP A 229 -12.84 22.64 11.99
C ASP A 229 -13.65 21.46 12.57
N GLY A 230 -13.46 20.24 12.07
CA GLY A 230 -14.27 19.08 12.44
C GLY A 230 -15.74 19.16 11.98
N THR A 231 -16.06 20.02 11.01
CA THR A 231 -17.42 20.30 10.53
C THR A 231 -17.80 19.53 9.28
N VAL A 232 -16.93 18.66 8.77
CA VAL A 232 -17.21 17.80 7.60
C VAL A 232 -18.49 16.98 7.80
N THR A 233 -19.35 16.98 6.79
CA THR A 233 -20.53 16.10 6.74
C THR A 233 -20.20 14.78 6.03
N LYS A 234 -20.98 13.73 6.32
CA LYS A 234 -20.80 12.42 5.66
C LYS A 234 -20.90 12.54 4.12
N VAL A 235 -21.82 13.34 3.62
CA VAL A 235 -22.03 13.56 2.17
C VAL A 235 -20.78 14.19 1.53
N GLU A 236 -20.16 15.17 2.17
CA GLU A 236 -18.93 15.80 1.67
C GLU A 236 -17.74 14.83 1.69
N ALA A 237 -17.64 14.01 2.74
CA ALA A 237 -16.59 12.98 2.83
C ALA A 237 -16.73 11.90 1.75
N ASP A 238 -17.97 11.42 1.52
CA ASP A 238 -18.26 10.41 0.48
C ASP A 238 -18.07 10.99 -0.93
N TYR A 239 -18.42 12.26 -1.15
CA TYR A 239 -18.16 12.97 -2.41
C TYR A 239 -16.67 13.07 -2.70
N LEU A 240 -15.86 13.47 -1.72
CA LEU A 240 -14.41 13.58 -1.87
C LEU A 240 -13.75 12.21 -2.12
N HIS A 241 -14.23 11.16 -1.43
CA HIS A 241 -13.79 9.78 -1.64
C HIS A 241 -14.08 9.26 -3.05
N SER A 242 -15.27 9.57 -3.59
CA SER A 242 -15.65 9.22 -4.96
C SER A 242 -14.77 9.92 -6.01
N LEU A 243 -14.47 11.22 -5.81
CA LEU A 243 -13.57 11.96 -6.68
C LEU A 243 -12.14 11.42 -6.65
N GLU A 244 -11.62 11.09 -5.46
CA GLU A 244 -10.29 10.53 -5.31
C GLU A 244 -10.18 9.16 -5.98
N SER A 245 -11.19 8.30 -5.78
CA SER A 245 -11.26 6.98 -6.42
C SER A 245 -11.32 7.08 -7.95
N ARG A 246 -12.03 8.08 -8.49
CA ARG A 246 -12.11 8.29 -9.94
C ARG A 246 -10.81 8.85 -10.53
N ALA A 247 -10.08 9.67 -9.77
CA ALA A 247 -8.82 10.29 -10.19
C ALA A 247 -7.61 9.33 -10.08
N HIS A 248 -7.56 8.51 -9.01
CA HIS A 248 -6.40 7.67 -8.70
C HIS A 248 -6.68 6.16 -8.71
N GLY A 249 -7.92 5.74 -8.93
CA GLY A 249 -8.34 4.33 -8.88
C GLY A 249 -8.45 3.74 -7.47
N SER A 250 -7.93 4.43 -6.45
CA SER A 250 -8.01 4.03 -5.05
C SER A 250 -7.85 5.24 -4.12
N THR A 251 -8.27 5.07 -2.87
CA THR A 251 -8.13 6.07 -1.82
C THR A 251 -6.77 5.91 -1.13
N ILE A 252 -6.01 7.00 -1.05
CA ILE A 252 -4.71 6.98 -0.39
C ILE A 252 -4.94 6.89 1.12
N LYS A 253 -4.39 5.87 1.77
CA LYS A 253 -4.47 5.73 3.24
C LYS A 253 -3.82 6.95 3.90
N GLY A 254 -4.54 7.60 4.81
CA GLY A 254 -4.09 8.86 5.44
C GLY A 254 -4.21 10.10 4.54
N GLY A 255 -4.75 9.97 3.33
CA GLY A 255 -5.05 11.10 2.44
C GLY A 255 -6.22 11.96 2.94
N VAL A 256 -6.48 13.05 2.23
CA VAL A 256 -7.53 14.03 2.61
C VAL A 256 -8.91 13.38 2.64
N ALA A 257 -9.24 12.50 1.69
CA ALA A 257 -10.53 11.81 1.68
C ALA A 257 -10.70 10.83 2.84
N ALA A 258 -9.67 10.03 3.15
CA ALA A 258 -9.67 9.14 4.31
C ALA A 258 -9.79 9.92 5.63
N THR A 259 -9.16 11.08 5.71
CA THR A 259 -9.23 11.99 6.86
C THR A 259 -10.63 12.60 6.98
N ALA A 260 -11.21 13.08 5.87
CA ALA A 260 -12.58 13.59 5.83
C ALA A 260 -13.61 12.53 6.30
N GLN A 261 -13.48 11.28 5.86
CA GLN A 261 -14.34 10.18 6.31
C GLN A 261 -14.17 9.93 7.82
N SER A 262 -12.94 9.88 8.32
CA SER A 262 -12.66 9.70 9.75
C SER A 262 -13.27 10.83 10.59
N THR A 263 -13.16 12.08 10.13
CA THR A 263 -13.73 13.26 10.79
C THR A 263 -15.26 13.23 10.77
N ALA A 264 -15.87 12.89 9.63
CA ALA A 264 -17.33 12.78 9.52
C ALA A 264 -17.90 11.69 10.44
N VAL A 265 -17.24 10.53 10.53
CA VAL A 265 -17.63 9.45 11.45
C VAL A 265 -17.53 9.89 12.91
N ARG A 266 -16.43 10.54 13.30
CA ARG A 266 -16.27 11.08 14.67
C ARG A 266 -17.36 12.10 15.03
N ARG A 267 -17.78 12.92 14.07
CA ARG A 267 -18.88 13.87 14.29
C ARG A 267 -20.21 13.15 14.46
N GLY A 268 -20.49 12.13 13.64
CA GLY A 268 -21.69 11.30 13.75
C GLY A 268 -21.80 10.57 15.09
N SER A 269 -20.69 10.04 15.61
CA SER A 269 -20.66 9.41 16.93
C SER A 269 -20.82 10.40 18.08
N ASN A 270 -20.33 11.64 17.93
CA ASN A 270 -20.47 12.66 18.97
C ASN A 270 -21.88 13.25 19.05
N ALA A 271 -22.61 13.31 17.93
CA ALA A 271 -23.99 13.79 17.89
C ALA A 271 -24.97 12.85 18.62
N SER A 272 -24.68 11.55 18.68
CA SER A 272 -25.48 10.57 19.44
C SER A 272 -25.06 10.43 20.92
N HIS A 273 -23.96 11.05 21.35
CA HIS A 273 -23.36 10.88 22.67
C HIS A 273 -23.43 12.11 23.60
N GLN A 274 -24.32 13.07 23.33
CA GLN A 274 -24.56 14.20 24.26
C GLN A 274 -25.23 13.84 25.60
N ARG A 275 -25.23 12.56 26.00
CA ARG A 275 -25.37 12.12 27.39
C ARG A 275 -24.39 10.99 27.71
N SER A 276 -23.09 11.27 27.76
CA SER A 276 -22.13 10.57 28.64
C SER A 276 -20.77 11.25 28.56
N ARG A 277 -20.69 12.40 29.21
CA ARG A 277 -19.45 13.15 29.42
C ARG A 277 -18.72 12.53 30.63
N ALA A 278 -17.98 11.45 30.40
CA ALA A 278 -16.95 10.99 31.32
C ALA A 278 -15.94 10.13 30.53
N GLY A 279 -14.73 10.68 30.38
CA GLY A 279 -13.64 9.97 29.73
C GLY A 279 -13.27 8.70 30.48
N SER A 280 -13.29 7.59 29.78
CA SER A 280 -12.49 6.43 30.13
C SER A 280 -12.15 5.72 28.84
N LYS A 281 -10.92 5.91 28.35
CA LYS A 281 -10.29 4.93 27.47
C LYS A 281 -10.09 3.67 28.31
N ARG A 282 -11.16 2.89 28.50
CA ARG A 282 -11.00 1.47 28.85
C ARG A 282 -10.41 0.84 27.61
N SER A 283 -9.08 0.71 27.58
CA SER A 283 -8.46 -0.36 26.81
C SER A 283 -9.19 -1.63 27.23
N LEU A 284 -9.96 -2.20 26.32
CA LEU A 284 -10.55 -3.52 26.52
C LEU A 284 -9.40 -4.45 26.91
N SER A 285 -9.63 -5.28 27.91
CA SER A 285 -8.69 -6.34 28.23
C SER A 285 -8.44 -7.18 26.96
N PRO A 286 -7.27 -7.81 26.80
CA PRO A 286 -7.00 -8.68 25.65
C PRO A 286 -8.10 -9.73 25.41
N GLN A 287 -8.75 -10.19 26.49
CA GLN A 287 -9.86 -11.13 26.43
C GLN A 287 -11.16 -10.51 25.88
N GLU A 288 -11.49 -9.29 26.31
CA GLU A 288 -12.63 -8.54 25.77
C GLU A 288 -12.40 -8.17 24.30
N GLN A 289 -11.17 -7.79 23.94
CA GLN A 289 -10.81 -7.51 22.54
C GLN A 289 -10.98 -8.76 21.68
N SER A 290 -10.49 -9.92 22.15
CA SER A 290 -10.67 -11.19 21.44
C SER A 290 -12.15 -11.57 21.27
N HIS A 291 -12.99 -11.32 22.28
CA HIS A 291 -14.44 -11.53 22.15
C HIS A 291 -15.04 -10.60 21.10
N HIS A 292 -14.68 -9.31 21.11
CA HIS A 292 -15.16 -8.35 20.14
C HIS A 292 -14.76 -8.73 18.70
N ASP A 293 -13.51 -9.18 18.50
CA ASP A 293 -13.03 -9.60 17.19
C ASP A 293 -13.75 -10.86 16.70
N LYS A 294 -14.07 -11.81 17.59
CA LYS A 294 -14.86 -13.01 17.23
C LYS A 294 -16.29 -12.64 16.84
N GLU A 295 -16.91 -11.74 17.58
CA GLU A 295 -18.27 -11.24 17.33
C GLU A 295 -18.35 -10.51 15.98
N GLU A 296 -17.40 -9.63 15.69
CA GLU A 296 -17.34 -8.89 14.43
C GLU A 296 -17.12 -9.84 13.24
N ASN A 297 -16.26 -10.85 13.40
CA ASN A 297 -16.06 -11.88 12.38
C ASN A 297 -17.31 -12.73 12.11
N LEU A 298 -18.12 -12.98 13.14
CA LEU A 298 -19.43 -13.66 13.00
C LEU A 298 -20.40 -12.76 12.23
N ARG A 299 -20.58 -11.51 12.66
CA ARG A 299 -21.47 -10.54 11.98
C ARG A 299 -21.13 -10.37 10.50
N GLN A 300 -19.86 -10.30 10.14
CA GLN A 300 -19.46 -10.20 8.73
C GLN A 300 -19.82 -11.46 7.93
N ALA A 301 -19.76 -12.65 8.53
CA ALA A 301 -20.21 -13.88 7.88
C ALA A 301 -21.73 -13.92 7.73
N GLU A 302 -22.47 -13.46 8.74
CA GLU A 302 -23.93 -13.38 8.70
C GLU A 302 -24.37 -12.46 7.56
N ILE A 303 -23.82 -11.25 7.46
CA ILE A 303 -24.13 -10.29 6.39
C ILE A 303 -23.86 -10.91 5.01
N ALA A 304 -22.76 -11.63 4.84
CA ALA A 304 -22.38 -12.24 3.57
C ALA A 304 -23.30 -13.42 3.16
N ILE A 305 -23.96 -14.07 4.12
CA ILE A 305 -24.78 -15.27 3.90
C ILE A 305 -26.28 -14.95 3.97
N GLN A 306 -26.69 -13.85 4.59
CA GLN A 306 -28.09 -13.51 4.83
C GLN A 306 -28.93 -13.51 3.55
N SER A 307 -28.48 -12.84 2.49
CA SER A 307 -29.21 -12.84 1.21
C SER A 307 -29.31 -14.25 0.59
N LYS A 308 -28.27 -15.08 0.75
CA LYS A 308 -28.26 -16.46 0.23
C LYS A 308 -29.19 -17.38 1.02
N VAL A 309 -29.37 -17.12 2.31
CA VAL A 309 -30.34 -17.82 3.17
C VAL A 309 -31.75 -17.48 2.71
N GLU A 310 -32.03 -16.19 2.47
CA GLU A 310 -33.33 -15.73 1.94
C GLU A 310 -33.63 -16.34 0.56
N ASP A 311 -32.63 -16.38 -0.32
CA ASP A 311 -32.75 -16.97 -1.66
C ASP A 311 -32.74 -18.52 -1.66
N GLY A 312 -32.43 -19.14 -0.51
CA GLY A 312 -32.27 -20.58 -0.41
C GLY A 312 -31.13 -21.13 -1.29
N THR A 313 -30.08 -20.36 -1.56
CA THR A 313 -28.92 -20.71 -2.40
C THR A 313 -27.64 -21.03 -1.62
N VAL A 314 -27.72 -21.10 -0.29
CA VAL A 314 -26.57 -21.38 0.59
C VAL A 314 -25.90 -22.71 0.24
N THR A 315 -24.57 -22.72 0.14
CA THR A 315 -23.77 -23.94 -0.05
C THR A 315 -23.42 -24.62 1.29
N ALA A 316 -23.10 -25.92 1.26
CA ALA A 316 -22.70 -26.65 2.47
C ALA A 316 -21.46 -26.05 3.15
N ALA A 317 -20.47 -25.63 2.35
CA ALA A 317 -19.25 -25.01 2.86
C ALA A 317 -19.53 -23.68 3.59
N GLU A 318 -20.45 -22.87 3.08
CA GLU A 318 -20.86 -21.60 3.71
C GLU A 318 -21.61 -21.85 5.03
N ALA A 319 -22.53 -22.81 5.06
CA ALA A 319 -23.25 -23.18 6.28
C ALA A 319 -22.30 -23.68 7.37
N HIS A 320 -21.31 -24.52 7.04
CA HIS A 320 -20.29 -24.97 7.99
C HIS A 320 -19.37 -23.84 8.45
N LYS A 321 -18.99 -22.92 7.55
CA LYS A 321 -18.16 -21.77 7.90
C LYS A 321 -18.86 -20.83 8.88
N LEU A 322 -20.16 -20.57 8.67
CA LEU A 322 -20.97 -19.74 9.57
C LEU A 322 -21.11 -20.41 10.94
N GLN A 323 -21.44 -21.70 10.97
CA GLN A 323 -21.51 -22.50 12.21
C GLN A 323 -20.20 -22.46 13.00
N SER A 324 -19.06 -22.63 12.33
CA SER A 324 -17.73 -22.60 12.98
C SER A 324 -17.43 -21.25 13.63
N ARG A 325 -17.86 -20.15 12.99
CA ARG A 325 -17.68 -18.79 13.54
C ARG A 325 -18.58 -18.56 14.74
N GLU A 326 -19.83 -19.01 14.68
CA GLU A 326 -20.77 -18.91 15.79
C GLU A 326 -20.30 -19.72 17.01
N MET A 327 -19.85 -20.96 16.79
CA MET A 327 -19.24 -21.78 17.83
C MET A 327 -18.02 -21.12 18.47
N ARG A 328 -17.24 -20.34 17.70
CA ARG A 328 -16.07 -19.63 18.23
C ARG A 328 -16.45 -18.38 19.02
N ALA A 329 -17.50 -17.67 18.61
CA ALA A 329 -17.97 -16.44 19.23
C ALA A 329 -18.78 -16.72 20.51
N HIS A 330 -19.75 -17.65 20.45
CA HIS A 330 -20.71 -17.93 21.52
C HIS A 330 -20.49 -19.27 22.22
N GLY A 331 -19.63 -20.15 21.70
CA GLY A 331 -19.42 -21.50 22.27
C GLY A 331 -20.56 -22.49 21.97
N HIS A 332 -21.60 -22.05 21.27
CA HIS A 332 -22.76 -22.85 20.88
C HIS A 332 -23.39 -22.28 19.60
N VAL A 333 -24.32 -23.04 19.01
CA VAL A 333 -25.16 -22.58 17.89
C VAL A 333 -26.54 -22.26 18.43
N GLU A 334 -27.03 -21.04 18.18
CA GLU A 334 -28.37 -20.62 18.57
C GLU A 334 -29.43 -21.37 17.77
N LYS A 335 -30.40 -21.96 18.49
CA LYS A 335 -31.52 -22.66 17.85
C LYS A 335 -32.40 -21.66 17.14
N GLY A 336 -32.54 -21.79 15.83
CA GLY A 336 -33.29 -20.85 14.99
C GLY A 336 -32.47 -19.64 14.52
N GLY A 337 -31.18 -19.58 14.86
CA GLY A 337 -30.26 -18.57 14.31
C GLY A 337 -29.97 -18.78 12.82
N LEU A 338 -29.24 -17.84 12.23
CA LEU A 338 -28.88 -17.88 10.80
C LEU A 338 -28.09 -19.14 10.44
N SER A 339 -27.15 -19.59 11.28
CA SER A 339 -26.41 -20.84 11.02
C SER A 339 -27.31 -22.08 11.02
N ALA A 340 -28.21 -22.19 12.00
CA ALA A 340 -29.16 -23.31 12.06
C ALA A 340 -30.08 -23.32 10.83
N THR A 341 -30.53 -22.14 10.40
CA THR A 341 -31.36 -21.97 9.20
C THR A 341 -30.60 -22.36 7.93
N ALA A 342 -29.35 -21.88 7.79
CA ALA A 342 -28.47 -22.24 6.68
C ALA A 342 -28.24 -23.76 6.58
N GLN A 343 -28.01 -24.43 7.71
CA GLN A 343 -27.86 -25.89 7.75
C GLN A 343 -29.14 -26.64 7.38
N SER A 344 -30.29 -26.14 7.84
CA SER A 344 -31.59 -26.72 7.49
C SER A 344 -31.84 -26.64 5.99
N ILE A 345 -31.52 -25.51 5.35
CA ILE A 345 -31.66 -25.33 3.89
C ILE A 345 -30.79 -26.33 3.13
N VAL A 346 -29.51 -26.47 3.51
CA VAL A 346 -28.59 -27.41 2.88
C VAL A 346 -29.07 -28.86 3.06
N SER A 347 -29.52 -29.21 4.27
CA SER A 347 -30.03 -30.55 4.57
C SER A 347 -31.27 -30.88 3.75
N LYS A 348 -32.20 -29.93 3.63
CA LYS A 348 -33.42 -30.08 2.83
C LYS A 348 -33.09 -30.27 1.34
N ARG A 349 -32.18 -29.46 0.79
CA ARG A 349 -31.75 -29.59 -0.61
C ARG A 349 -31.12 -30.95 -0.90
N ASN A 350 -30.30 -31.45 0.02
CA ASN A 350 -29.68 -32.76 -0.13
C ASN A 350 -30.72 -33.90 -0.10
N GLN A 351 -31.78 -33.77 0.70
CA GLN A 351 -32.90 -34.72 0.70
C GLN A 351 -33.67 -34.69 -0.63
N GLU A 352 -34.01 -33.50 -1.12
CA GLU A 352 -34.70 -33.31 -2.40
C GLU A 352 -33.89 -33.90 -3.57
N ALA A 353 -32.57 -33.69 -3.59
CA ALA A 353 -31.67 -34.26 -4.60
C ALA A 353 -31.62 -35.80 -4.59
N CYS A 354 -31.78 -36.43 -3.43
CA CYS A 354 -31.80 -37.90 -3.33
C CYS A 354 -33.15 -38.50 -3.77
N THR A 355 -34.25 -37.76 -3.61
CA THR A 355 -35.60 -38.26 -3.96
C THR A 355 -35.88 -38.21 -5.46
N ASP A 356 -35.31 -37.27 -6.20
CA ASP A 356 -35.60 -37.09 -7.63
C ASP A 356 -35.00 -38.22 -8.50
N VAL A 357 -33.89 -38.81 -8.07
CA VAL A 357 -33.22 -39.92 -8.76
C VAL A 357 -34.00 -41.24 -8.62
N SER A 358 -34.86 -41.37 -7.60
CA SER A 358 -35.60 -42.62 -7.35
C SER A 358 -36.87 -42.77 -8.20
N ASN A 359 -37.32 -41.73 -8.90
CA ASN A 359 -38.53 -41.77 -9.72
C ASN A 359 -38.28 -41.86 -11.24
N SER A 360 -37.03 -41.84 -11.70
CA SER A 360 -36.71 -41.88 -13.15
C SER A 360 -36.46 -43.28 -13.72
N ASN A 361 -36.61 -44.37 -12.95
CA ASN A 361 -36.26 -45.73 -13.39
C ASN A 361 -37.43 -46.74 -13.52
N ILE A 362 -38.68 -46.29 -13.59
CA ILE A 362 -39.81 -47.17 -13.94
C ILE A 362 -40.30 -46.81 -15.34
N SER A 363 -39.54 -47.20 -16.35
CA SER A 363 -40.01 -47.53 -17.71
C SER A 363 -38.80 -47.89 -18.57
N GLN A 364 -38.41 -49.16 -18.60
CA GLN A 364 -38.18 -49.90 -19.85
C GLN A 364 -37.84 -51.38 -19.60
N ASP A 365 -38.70 -52.20 -20.20
CA ASP A 365 -38.44 -53.48 -20.83
C ASP A 365 -38.12 -54.71 -19.97
N ALA A 366 -39.17 -55.52 -19.85
CA ALA A 366 -39.09 -56.95 -19.81
C ALA A 366 -38.41 -57.47 -21.09
N ASP A 367 -37.23 -58.08 -20.98
CA ASP A 367 -36.95 -59.29 -21.72
C ASP A 367 -35.85 -60.13 -21.04
N SER A 368 -36.07 -61.43 -21.16
CA SER A 368 -35.37 -62.61 -20.69
C SER A 368 -33.84 -62.62 -20.83
N GLY A 369 -33.17 -63.29 -19.89
CA GLY A 369 -31.80 -63.74 -20.10
C GLY A 369 -31.05 -64.14 -18.83
N HIS A 370 -31.20 -65.40 -18.42
CA HIS A 370 -30.29 -66.04 -17.48
C HIS A 370 -28.83 -65.92 -17.95
N HIS A 371 -27.94 -65.30 -17.17
CA HIS A 371 -26.57 -65.75 -17.09
C HIS A 371 -25.99 -65.53 -15.69
N LYS A 372 -25.48 -66.64 -15.16
CA LYS A 372 -24.88 -66.83 -13.85
C LYS A 372 -23.38 -66.61 -14.02
N GLU A 373 -22.84 -65.52 -13.50
CA GLU A 373 -21.39 -65.34 -13.44
C GLU A 373 -20.96 -64.91 -12.04
N LYS A 374 -20.11 -65.76 -11.45
CA LYS A 374 -19.44 -65.57 -10.17
C LYS A 374 -18.18 -64.74 -10.40
N ALA A 375 -17.97 -63.71 -9.58
CA ALA A 375 -16.66 -63.19 -9.16
C ALA A 375 -16.96 -62.38 -7.88
N GLN A 376 -16.51 -62.68 -6.66
CA GLN A 376 -15.20 -63.06 -6.13
C GLN A 376 -14.09 -62.05 -6.44
N ILE A 377 -14.08 -60.92 -5.72
CA ILE A 377 -12.93 -60.04 -5.43
C ILE A 377 -13.23 -59.41 -4.05
N GLU A 378 -12.70 -59.97 -2.95
CA GLU A 378 -11.53 -59.43 -2.20
C GLU A 378 -11.66 -57.91 -1.95
N GLY A 379 -12.04 -57.41 -0.78
CA GLY A 379 -11.42 -57.73 0.51
C GLY A 379 -10.08 -57.02 0.65
N ASN A 380 -10.04 -55.68 0.62
CA ASN A 380 -8.83 -54.94 0.97
C ASN A 380 -9.11 -53.94 2.09
N LEU A 381 -8.85 -54.40 3.32
CA LEU A 381 -8.72 -53.62 4.54
C LEU A 381 -7.38 -52.91 4.50
N GLY A 382 -7.39 -51.60 4.26
CA GLY A 382 -6.23 -50.74 4.44
C GLY A 382 -6.11 -50.28 5.90
N ASP A 383 -5.61 -51.17 6.75
CA ASP A 383 -4.97 -50.79 8.02
C ASP A 383 -3.63 -50.10 7.70
N GLY A 384 -3.44 -48.89 8.22
CA GLY A 384 -2.24 -48.08 8.00
C GLY A 384 -1.88 -47.29 9.26
N ALA A 385 -1.64 -48.01 10.36
CA ALA A 385 -0.93 -47.49 11.51
C ALA A 385 0.56 -47.85 11.38
N THR A 386 1.42 -46.84 11.27
CA THR A 386 2.83 -46.95 11.68
C THR A 386 3.25 -45.61 12.27
N ALA A 387 3.28 -45.58 13.60
CA ALA A 387 4.06 -44.65 14.39
C ALA A 387 5.32 -45.40 14.85
N GLU A 388 6.49 -44.94 14.42
CA GLU A 388 7.83 -45.14 15.00
C GLU A 388 8.41 -43.72 14.93
N GLN A 389 8.83 -43.00 15.98
CA GLN A 389 9.60 -43.26 17.19
C GLN A 389 11.02 -43.83 16.95
N GLU A 390 11.99 -42.99 17.32
CA GLU A 390 13.40 -43.24 17.69
C GLU A 390 14.57 -42.91 16.73
N ALA A 391 15.37 -41.95 17.25
CA ALA A 391 16.84 -41.92 17.36
C ALA A 391 17.72 -41.56 16.13
N CYS A 392 18.16 -40.29 16.10
CA CYS A 392 19.54 -39.87 16.45
C CYS A 392 19.59 -38.36 16.66
#